data_AF-A0A955KZ64-F1
#
_entry.id   AF-A0A955KZ64-F1
#
_cell.length_a   1.000
_cell.length_b   1.000
_cell.length_c   1.000
_cell.angle_alpha   90.00
_cell.angle_beta   90.00
_cell.angle_gamma   90.00
#
_symmetry.space_group_name_H-M   'P 1'
#
loop_
_entity.id
_entity.type
_entity.pdbx_description
1 polymer ?
#
loop_
_entity_poly.entity_id
_entity_poly.type
_entity_poly.pdbx_seq_one_letter_code
_entity_poly.pdbx_strand_id
1 'polypeptide(L)' 'MQKEIEDKKDYLRRIDTKLLNESFVKNAPENLVRSEQNKKREALEQLQKLEELLKKTK' A
#
# COMPACT_ATOMS: atom_id res chain seq x y z
N MET A 1 13.29 -7.60 -8.38
CA MET A 1 11.90 -7.58 -8.89
C MET A 1 10.92 -8.43 -8.08
N GLN A 2 11.02 -9.77 -8.05
CA GLN A 2 10.03 -10.58 -7.28
C GLN A 2 10.04 -10.27 -5.78
N LYS A 3 11.23 -10.20 -5.16
CA LYS A 3 11.37 -9.80 -3.75
C LYS A 3 10.82 -8.40 -3.48
N GLU A 4 11.10 -7.43 -4.35
CA GLU A 4 10.60 -6.06 -4.21
C GLU A 4 9.07 -5.97 -4.31
N ILE A 5 8.45 -6.79 -5.17
CA ILE A 5 6.99 -6.92 -5.27
C ILE A 5 6.42 -7.49 -3.97
N GLU A 6 7.07 -8.49 -3.39
CA GLU A 6 6.66 -9.12 -2.14
C GLU A 6 6.80 -8.17 -0.94
N ASP A 7 7.93 -7.49 -0.81
CA ASP A 7 8.17 -6.45 0.20
C ASP A 7 7.12 -5.32 0.09
N LYS A 8 6.75 -4.95 -1.14
CA LYS A 8 5.74 -3.91 -1.40
C LYS A 8 4.32 -4.39 -1.07
N LYS A 9 4.01 -5.66 -1.31
CA LYS A 9 2.74 -6.29 -0.89
C LYS A 9 2.63 -6.37 0.63
N ASP A 10 3.71 -6.69 1.33
CA ASP A 10 3.74 -6.68 2.80
C ASP A 10 3.57 -5.30 3.38
N TYR A 11 4.20 -4.29 2.77
CA TYR A 11 3.98 -2.90 3.13
C TYR A 11 2.50 -2.49 2.98
N LEU A 12 1.87 -2.85 1.86
CA LEU A 12 0.45 -2.60 1.62
C LEU A 12 -0.45 -3.28 2.65
N ARG A 13 -0.17 -4.55 2.99
CA ARG A 13 -0.91 -5.28 4.03
C ARG A 13 -0.88 -4.55 5.37
N ARG A 14 0.28 -4.01 5.76
CA ARG A 14 0.41 -3.25 7.02
C ARG A 14 -0.43 -1.97 7.03
N ILE A 15 -0.50 -1.26 5.90
CA ILE A 15 -1.35 -0.07 5.77
C ILE A 15 -2.82 -0.47 5.78
N ASP A 16 -3.19 -1.51 5.06
CA ASP A 16 -4.57 -2.01 5.03
C ASP A 16 -5.05 -2.44 6.39
N THR A 17 -4.23 -3.11 7.19
CA THR A 17 -4.58 -3.44 8.58
C THR A 17 -4.95 -2.19 9.41
N LYS A 18 -4.26 -1.06 9.20
CA LYS A 18 -4.59 0.20 9.88
C LYS A 18 -5.90 0.79 9.34
N LEU A 19 -6.06 0.83 8.02
CA LEU A 19 -7.24 1.42 7.38
C LEU A 19 -8.52 0.57 7.51
N LEU A 20 -8.39 -0.74 7.73
CA LEU A 20 -9.51 -1.64 8.03
C LEU A 20 -9.92 -1.59 9.50
N ASN A 21 -9.05 -1.08 10.38
CA ASN A 21 -9.40 -0.91 11.78
C ASN A 21 -10.33 0.30 11.93
N GLU A 22 -11.64 0.04 12.11
CA GLU A 22 -12.63 1.09 12.28
C GLU A 22 -12.32 2.05 13.43
N SER A 23 -11.72 1.55 14.53
CA SER A 23 -11.32 2.40 15.66
C SER A 23 -10.23 3.38 15.24
N PHE A 24 -9.28 2.94 14.43
CA PHE A 24 -8.27 3.84 13.87
C PHE A 24 -8.91 4.88 12.94
N VAL A 25 -9.76 4.46 12.00
CA VAL A 25 -10.39 5.38 11.03
C VAL A 25 -11.31 6.41 11.71
N LYS A 26 -12.04 6.01 12.74
CA LYS A 26 -12.99 6.89 13.45
C LYS A 26 -12.31 7.83 14.44
N ASN A 27 -11.24 7.39 15.10
CA ASN A 27 -10.65 8.13 16.22
C ASN A 27 -9.32 8.83 15.88
N ALA A 28 -8.62 8.41 14.82
CA ALA A 28 -7.37 9.06 14.43
C ALA A 28 -7.63 10.42 13.76
N PRO A 29 -6.66 11.36 13.85
CA PRO A 29 -6.72 12.62 13.12
C PRO A 29 -6.92 12.41 11.61
N GLU A 30 -7.79 13.21 10.99
CA GLU A 30 -8.13 13.07 9.57
C GLU A 30 -6.89 13.14 8.66
N ASN A 31 -5.95 14.03 8.98
CA ASN A 31 -4.68 14.16 8.26
C ASN A 31 -3.83 12.87 8.32
N LEU A 32 -3.89 12.13 9.43
CA LEU A 32 -3.19 10.86 9.57
C LEU A 32 -3.87 9.77 8.74
N VAL A 33 -5.20 9.66 8.81
CA VAL A 33 -5.96 8.69 8.01
C VAL A 33 -5.76 8.95 6.50
N ARG A 34 -5.85 10.21 6.07
CA ARG A 34 -5.56 10.63 4.70
C ARG A 34 -4.12 10.32 4.29
N SER A 35 -3.15 10.51 5.20
CA SER A 35 -1.75 10.15 4.92
C SER A 35 -1.59 8.65 4.67
N GLU A 36 -2.19 7.79 5.50
CA GLU A 36 -2.13 6.33 5.27
C GLU A 36 -2.86 5.92 3.98
N GLN A 37 -3.99 6.55 3.64
CA GLN A 37 -4.67 6.34 2.35
C GLN A 37 -3.80 6.76 1.15
N ASN A 38 -3.10 7.90 1.26
CA ASN A 38 -2.18 8.35 0.22
C ASN A 38 -1.01 7.38 0.05
N LYS A 39 -0.38 6.94 1.15
CA LYS A 39 0.68 5.93 1.12
C LYS A 39 0.22 4.63 0.47
N LYS A 40 -1.02 4.19 0.75
CA LYS A 40 -1.62 3.03 0.09
C LYS A 40 -1.69 3.23 -1.42
N ARG A 41 -2.22 4.37 -1.88
CA ARG A 41 -2.33 4.69 -3.31
C ARG A 41 -0.96 4.70 -4.00
N GLU A 42 0.01 5.39 -3.43
CA GLU A 42 1.37 5.47 -3.98
C GLU A 42 2.03 4.09 -4.05
N ALA A 43 1.87 3.28 -3.00
CA ALA A 43 2.41 1.93 -2.98
C ALA A 43 1.75 1.01 -4.01
N LEU A 44 0.44 1.15 -4.25
CA LEU A 44 -0.28 0.42 -5.30
C LEU A 44 0.21 0.82 -6.70
N GLU A 45 0.35 2.12 -6.97
CA GLU A 45 0.86 2.62 -8.27
C GLU A 45 2.27 2.07 -8.55
N GLN A 46 3.13 2.06 -7.52
CA GLN A 46 4.48 1.51 -7.64
C GLN A 46 4.46 -0.01 -7.81
N LEU A 47 3.58 -0.73 -7.11
CA LEU A 47 3.42 -2.17 -7.26
C LEU A 47 2.98 -2.53 -8.68
N GLN A 48 1.98 -1.82 -9.22
CA GLN A 48 1.50 -2.02 -10.58
C GLN A 48 2.63 -1.85 -11.60
N LYS A 49 3.43 -0.77 -11.49
CA LYS A 49 4.58 -0.56 -12.37
C LYS A 49 5.60 -1.70 -12.30
N LEU A 50 5.90 -2.19 -11.09
CA LEU A 50 6.82 -3.32 -10.90
C LEU A 50 6.28 -4.61 -11.51
N GLU A 51 4.99 -4.89 -11.34
CA GLU A 51 4.32 -6.07 -11.92
C GLU A 51 4.25 -5.99 -13.45
N GLU A 52 3.97 -4.80 -14.01
CA GLU A 52 3.98 -4.58 -15.46
C GLU A 52 5.37 -4.78 -16.07
N LEU A 53 6.42 -4.25 -15.43
CA LEU A 53 7.80 -4.45 -15.88
C LEU A 53 8.19 -5.94 -15.82
N LEU A 54 7.83 -6.64 -14.75
CA LEU A 54 8.08 -8.07 -14.62
C LEU A 54 7.37 -8.85 -15.73
N LYS A 55 6.11 -8.50 -16.04
CA LYS A 55 5.34 -9.14 -17.10
C LYS A 55 5.94 -8.91 -18.50
N LYS A 56 6.53 -7.73 -18.75
CA LYS A 56 7.22 -7.43 -20.02
C LYS A 56 8.55 -8.17 -20.18
N THR A 57 9.18 -8.55 -19.07
CA THR A 57 10.50 -9.20 -19.07
C THR A 57 10.39 -10.72 -19.02
N LYS A 58 9.17 -11.26 -18.91
CA LYS A 58 8.85 -12.70 -18.88
C LYS A 58 8.29 -13.13 -20.22
#